data_AF-A0A3D6D8J5-F1
#
_entry.id   AF-A0A3D6D8J5-F1
#
_cell.length_a   1.000
_cell.length_b   1.000
_cell.length_c   1.000
_cell.angle_alpha   90.00
_cell.angle_beta   90.00
_cell.angle_gamma   90.00
#
_symmetry.space_group_name_H-M   'P 1'
#
loop_
_entity.id
_entity.type
_entity.pdbx_description
1 polymer ?
#
loop_
_entity_poly.entity_id
_entity_poly.type
_entity_poly.pdbx_seq_one_letter_code
_entity_poly.pdbx_strand_id
1 'polypeptide(L)'
;MFMNICEKWKTFGAALAALFIASSGGIHAQETSKYPTPEPGILYNRDGVDVFDSGYGSGMAQHPTESDLFYLMTDRGPNFNGAESGIKVFPVPAFAPRIGLYRLVGEELVQESIITIKDSAGNDISGLPNPEGAGSTGETAQDLGGHVLEPDLEGLDPEGLVAMEDGTFWISDEYGPHILHINADGSTIER
;
A
#
# COMPACT_ATOMS: atom_id res chain seq x y z
N MET A 1 7.51 71.07 -49.09
CA MET A 1 8.37 71.51 -47.98
C MET A 1 8.69 70.27 -47.16
N PHE A 2 9.97 69.89 -47.16
CA PHE A 2 10.69 68.93 -46.31
C PHE A 2 10.07 67.58 -45.85
N MET A 3 10.94 66.58 -46.00
CA MET A 3 10.91 65.16 -45.69
C MET A 3 11.11 64.89 -44.17
N ASN A 4 10.54 63.79 -43.64
CA ASN A 4 11.04 62.91 -42.53
C ASN A 4 9.87 62.13 -41.90
N ILE A 5 9.85 60.81 -41.67
CA ILE A 5 10.80 59.68 -41.70
C ILE A 5 9.92 58.41 -41.88
N CYS A 6 10.10 57.65 -42.96
CA CYS A 6 10.69 56.30 -43.01
C CYS A 6 10.26 55.37 -41.85
N GLU A 7 9.34 54.42 -42.07
CA GLU A 7 9.54 53.09 -42.67
C GLU A 7 10.09 52.01 -41.71
N LYS A 8 9.37 50.89 -41.71
CA LYS A 8 9.79 49.50 -41.39
C LYS A 8 10.00 49.28 -39.89
N TRP A 9 9.25 48.42 -39.23
CA TRP A 9 9.18 46.98 -39.49
C TRP A 9 7.75 46.42 -39.47
N LYS A 10 7.40 45.71 -40.55
CA LYS A 10 6.45 44.59 -40.52
C LYS A 10 7.11 43.45 -39.75
N THR A 11 6.41 42.79 -38.82
CA THR A 11 6.04 41.37 -38.86
C THR A 11 5.51 40.84 -37.51
N PHE A 12 4.59 39.86 -37.64
CA PHE A 12 4.08 38.88 -36.67
C PHE A 12 3.01 39.29 -35.64
N GLY A 13 1.86 38.61 -35.74
CA GLY A 13 0.86 38.56 -34.67
C GLY A 13 -0.62 38.50 -35.08
N ALA A 14 -1.00 37.77 -36.13
CA ALA A 14 -2.35 37.21 -36.23
C ALA A 14 -2.55 36.19 -35.08
N ALA A 15 -3.71 35.91 -34.50
CA ALA A 15 -5.07 35.97 -35.01
C ALA A 15 -6.09 35.86 -33.85
N LEU A 16 -7.30 36.34 -34.14
CA LEU A 16 -8.62 35.84 -33.76
C LEU A 16 -8.98 35.67 -32.27
N ALA A 17 -9.78 36.62 -31.80
CA ALA A 17 -10.78 36.40 -30.77
C ALA A 17 -11.92 35.52 -31.33
N ALA A 18 -12.21 34.41 -30.66
CA ALA A 18 -13.43 33.63 -30.89
C ALA A 18 -13.96 33.09 -29.55
N LEU A 19 -15.12 33.63 -29.17
CA LEU A 19 -16.23 33.02 -28.42
C LEU A 19 -15.88 31.82 -27.51
N PHE A 20 -15.74 32.09 -26.21
CA PHE A 20 -15.92 31.05 -25.18
C PHE A 20 -17.41 30.82 -24.95
N ILE A 21 -17.97 29.78 -25.57
CA ILE A 21 -19.19 29.15 -25.09
C ILE A 21 -18.76 28.24 -23.93
N ALA A 22 -19.09 28.66 -22.70
CA ALA A 22 -18.98 27.78 -21.54
C ALA A 22 -20.00 26.64 -21.71
N SER A 23 -19.56 25.49 -22.21
CA SER A 23 -20.28 24.26 -21.95
C SER A 23 -20.12 23.97 -20.47
N SER A 24 -21.21 24.05 -19.71
CA SER A 24 -21.31 23.42 -18.40
C SER A 24 -21.24 21.91 -18.61
N GLY A 25 -20.02 21.40 -18.84
CA GLY A 25 -19.72 19.99 -18.71
C GLY A 25 -19.81 19.67 -17.24
N GLY A 26 -20.98 19.22 -16.81
CA GLY A 26 -21.12 18.60 -15.50
C GLY A 26 -20.05 17.55 -15.35
N ILE A 27 -19.44 17.49 -14.17
CA ILE A 27 -18.60 16.38 -13.74
C ILE A 27 -19.49 15.15 -13.87
N HIS A 28 -19.28 14.37 -14.93
CA HIS A 28 -20.03 13.14 -15.11
C HIS A 28 -19.40 12.18 -14.10
N ALA A 29 -20.07 11.97 -12.97
CA ALA A 29 -19.74 10.88 -12.05
C ALA A 29 -19.78 9.60 -12.90
N GLN A 30 -18.61 9.10 -13.24
CA GLN A 30 -18.48 7.82 -13.92
C GLN A 30 -19.12 6.79 -12.99
N GLU A 31 -20.09 6.02 -13.49
CA GLU A 31 -20.81 5.06 -12.66
C GLU A 31 -19.82 4.12 -11.96
N THR A 32 -19.75 4.23 -10.62
CA THR A 32 -19.05 3.28 -9.74
C THR A 32 -19.76 1.92 -9.70
N SER A 33 -20.88 1.75 -10.42
CA SER A 33 -21.73 0.56 -10.42
C SER A 33 -21.03 -0.74 -10.86
N LYS A 34 -19.94 -0.64 -11.63
CA LYS A 34 -19.17 -1.79 -12.11
C LYS A 34 -18.18 -2.35 -11.07
N TYR A 35 -17.89 -1.58 -10.02
CA TYR A 35 -16.81 -1.87 -9.08
C TYR A 35 -17.29 -1.61 -7.65
N PRO A 36 -18.16 -2.47 -7.08
CA PRO A 36 -18.55 -2.32 -5.69
C PRO A 36 -17.28 -2.44 -4.82
N THR A 37 -16.99 -1.41 -4.03
CA THR A 37 -15.95 -1.48 -2.99
C THR A 37 -16.34 -2.61 -2.06
N PRO A 38 -15.56 -3.70 -1.97
CA PRO A 38 -15.87 -4.77 -1.03
C PRO A 38 -15.84 -4.18 0.38
N GLU A 39 -16.86 -4.44 1.19
CA GLU A 39 -16.76 -4.19 2.63
C GLU A 39 -15.55 -4.99 3.14
N PRO A 40 -14.61 -4.35 3.87
CA PRO A 40 -13.45 -5.05 4.37
C PRO A 40 -13.90 -6.21 5.26
N GLY A 41 -13.25 -7.36 5.12
CA GLY A 41 -13.53 -8.52 5.95
C GLY A 41 -13.34 -8.21 7.43
N ILE A 42 -13.96 -8.98 8.32
CA ILE A 42 -13.71 -8.90 9.75
C ILE A 42 -12.64 -9.94 10.09
N LEU A 43 -11.46 -9.47 10.54
CA LEU A 43 -10.38 -10.35 11.02
C LEU A 43 -10.71 -10.95 12.37
N TYR A 44 -11.34 -10.15 13.23
CA TYR A 44 -11.62 -10.50 14.61
C TYR A 44 -12.79 -9.67 15.16
N ASN A 45 -13.65 -10.29 15.96
CA ASN A 45 -14.68 -9.59 16.74
C ASN A 45 -14.54 -9.95 18.22
N ARG A 46 -14.60 -8.93 19.09
CA ARG A 46 -14.75 -9.12 20.54
C ARG A 46 -15.78 -8.16 21.08
N ASP A 47 -16.80 -8.70 21.72
CA ASP A 47 -17.80 -7.92 22.47
C ASP A 47 -18.42 -6.78 21.65
N GLY A 48 -18.61 -7.00 20.34
CA GLY A 48 -19.18 -6.01 19.41
C GLY A 48 -18.17 -5.01 18.83
N VAL A 49 -16.87 -5.20 19.06
CA VAL A 49 -15.79 -4.46 18.41
C VAL A 49 -15.20 -5.31 17.29
N ASP A 50 -15.36 -4.83 16.06
CA ASP A 50 -14.78 -5.43 14.86
C ASP A 50 -13.36 -4.87 14.61
N VAL A 51 -12.43 -5.78 14.31
CA VAL A 51 -11.13 -5.48 13.71
C VAL A 51 -11.23 -5.83 12.24
N PHE A 52 -11.17 -4.82 11.39
CA PHE A 52 -11.34 -4.96 9.95
C PHE A 52 -10.04 -5.31 9.25
N ASP A 53 -10.19 -6.02 8.15
CA ASP A 53 -9.15 -6.40 7.22
C ASP A 53 -8.87 -5.29 6.20
N SER A 54 -8.46 -4.12 6.68
CA SER A 54 -8.34 -2.91 5.87
C SER A 54 -7.01 -2.17 6.04
N GLY A 55 -6.06 -2.75 6.78
CA GLY A 55 -4.81 -2.10 7.22
C GLY A 55 -3.74 -1.94 6.14
N TYR A 56 -4.10 -1.62 4.89
CA TYR A 56 -3.18 -1.48 3.75
C TYR A 56 -2.47 -0.12 3.72
N GLY A 57 -1.68 0.18 4.76
CA GLY A 57 -1.06 1.49 4.94
C GLY A 57 0.45 1.53 5.13
N SER A 58 1.13 0.38 5.27
CA SER A 58 2.57 0.39 5.61
C SER A 58 3.49 0.49 4.40
N GLY A 59 2.95 0.36 3.18
CA GLY A 59 3.68 0.71 1.96
C GLY A 59 2.77 0.86 0.75
N MET A 60 3.23 1.63 -0.23
CA MET A 60 2.51 1.83 -1.49
C MET A 60 3.49 1.96 -2.66
N ALA A 61 3.14 1.34 -3.79
CA ALA A 61 3.84 1.49 -5.06
C ALA A 61 2.81 1.62 -6.19
N GLN A 62 3.06 2.49 -7.17
CA GLN A 62 2.28 2.48 -8.41
C GLN A 62 2.64 1.23 -9.22
N HIS A 63 1.67 0.64 -9.92
CA HIS A 63 1.95 -0.44 -10.85
C HIS A 63 2.91 0.06 -11.96
N PRO A 64 3.98 -0.68 -12.29
CA PRO A 64 5.05 -0.17 -13.15
C PRO A 64 4.59 0.14 -14.59
N THR A 65 3.49 -0.48 -15.04
CA THR A 65 3.00 -0.35 -16.42
C THR A 65 1.54 0.09 -16.55
N GLU A 66 0.78 0.19 -15.45
CA GLU A 66 -0.64 0.55 -15.46
C GLU A 66 -0.86 1.74 -14.50
N SER A 67 -1.05 2.94 -15.04
CA SER A 67 -1.02 4.16 -14.25
C SER A 67 -2.19 4.32 -13.26
N ASP A 68 -3.28 3.60 -13.49
CA ASP A 68 -4.47 3.57 -12.63
C ASP A 68 -4.42 2.44 -11.58
N LEU A 69 -3.36 1.63 -11.56
CA LEU A 69 -3.17 0.56 -10.58
C LEU A 69 -2.12 0.93 -9.52
N PHE A 70 -2.42 0.56 -8.28
CA PHE A 70 -1.59 0.78 -7.11
C PHE A 70 -1.53 -0.48 -6.26
N TYR A 71 -0.33 -0.85 -5.84
CA TYR A 71 -0.11 -1.83 -4.80
C TYR A 71 -0.06 -1.11 -3.45
N LEU A 72 -0.88 -1.56 -2.50
CA LEU A 72 -0.83 -1.12 -1.11
C LEU A 72 -0.53 -2.34 -0.24
N MET A 73 0.27 -2.18 0.80
CA MET A 73 0.75 -3.26 1.66
C MET A 73 0.22 -3.12 3.08
N THR A 74 -0.15 -4.24 3.69
CA THR A 74 -0.46 -4.28 5.11
C THR A 74 0.81 -4.37 5.94
N ASP A 75 0.71 -3.83 7.13
CA ASP A 75 1.66 -4.02 8.22
C ASP A 75 1.69 -5.49 8.73
N ARG A 76 2.35 -5.75 9.84
CA ARG A 76 2.42 -7.03 10.59
C ARG A 76 1.12 -7.49 11.25
N GLY A 77 -0.01 -6.92 10.85
CA GLY A 77 -1.33 -7.21 11.41
C GLY A 77 -1.67 -6.39 12.67
N PRO A 78 -2.91 -6.54 13.16
CA PRO A 78 -3.38 -5.75 14.30
C PRO A 78 -2.52 -6.06 15.54
N ASN A 79 -2.08 -5.01 16.22
CA ASN A 79 -1.38 -5.12 17.49
C ASN A 79 -1.60 -3.88 18.35
N PHE A 80 -1.39 -4.00 19.66
CA PHE A 80 -1.42 -2.86 20.59
C PHE A 80 -0.50 -3.09 21.79
N ASN A 81 -0.11 -2.01 22.46
CA ASN A 81 0.75 -2.10 23.64
C ASN A 81 0.00 -2.75 24.82
N GLY A 82 0.63 -3.74 25.45
CA GLY A 82 0.12 -4.36 26.67
C GLY A 82 0.19 -3.44 27.89
N ALA A 83 -0.31 -3.94 29.03
CA ALA A 83 -0.29 -3.19 30.29
C ALA A 83 1.13 -2.96 30.83
N GLU A 84 2.04 -3.89 30.54
CA GLU A 84 3.45 -3.81 30.91
C GLU A 84 4.29 -3.28 29.73
N SER A 85 5.30 -2.46 30.04
CA SER A 85 6.21 -1.92 29.02
C SER A 85 6.95 -3.04 28.30
N GLY A 86 7.04 -2.96 26.97
CA GLY A 86 7.69 -3.99 26.14
C GLY A 86 6.79 -5.16 25.76
N ILE A 87 5.56 -5.24 26.28
CA ILE A 87 4.57 -6.21 25.81
C ILE A 87 3.83 -5.66 24.60
N LYS A 88 3.74 -6.48 23.55
CA LYS A 88 2.87 -6.25 22.41
C LYS A 88 1.83 -7.35 22.28
N VAL A 89 0.56 -6.97 22.20
CA VAL A 89 -0.55 -7.91 22.10
C VAL A 89 -1.03 -8.00 20.66
N PHE A 90 -1.10 -9.21 20.12
CA PHE A 90 -1.56 -9.51 18.76
C PHE A 90 -2.94 -10.20 18.83
N PRO A 91 -4.04 -9.51 18.48
CA PRO A 91 -5.37 -10.10 18.40
C PRO A 91 -5.49 -11.26 17.41
N VAL A 92 -4.70 -11.21 16.34
CA VAL A 92 -4.68 -12.23 15.28
C VAL A 92 -3.23 -12.62 15.02
N PRO A 93 -2.61 -13.44 15.89
CA PRO A 93 -1.19 -13.79 15.78
C PRO A 93 -0.82 -14.48 14.46
N ALA A 94 -1.78 -15.16 13.83
CA ALA A 94 -1.62 -15.84 12.56
C ALA A 94 -1.86 -14.91 11.35
N PHE A 95 -1.99 -13.60 11.55
CA PHE A 95 -2.13 -12.67 10.45
C PHE A 95 -0.85 -12.68 9.60
N ALA A 96 -1.04 -12.84 8.30
CA ALA A 96 0.05 -12.80 7.32
C ALA A 96 0.02 -11.47 6.56
N PRO A 97 1.12 -10.70 6.55
CA PRO A 97 1.23 -9.51 5.74
C PRO A 97 0.93 -9.77 4.27
N ARG A 98 0.33 -8.80 3.60
CA ARG A 98 -0.15 -8.95 2.23
C ARG A 98 -0.13 -7.65 1.46
N ILE A 99 -0.06 -7.78 0.15
CA ILE A 99 -0.17 -6.70 -0.82
C ILE A 99 -1.54 -6.79 -1.47
N GLY A 100 -2.28 -5.68 -1.49
CA GLY A 100 -3.50 -5.55 -2.28
C GLY A 100 -3.20 -4.78 -3.56
N LEU A 101 -3.75 -5.24 -4.68
CA LEU A 101 -3.78 -4.48 -5.92
C LEU A 101 -5.09 -3.71 -5.99
N TYR A 102 -5.01 -2.40 -6.20
CA TYR A 102 -6.14 -1.50 -6.24
C TYR A 102 -6.15 -0.70 -7.53
N ARG A 103 -7.33 -0.56 -8.14
CA ARG A 103 -7.56 0.33 -9.27
C ARG A 103 -8.20 1.64 -8.81
N LEU A 104 -7.66 2.75 -9.28
CA LEU A 104 -8.26 4.06 -9.13
C LEU A 104 -9.42 4.22 -10.13
N VAL A 105 -10.65 4.24 -9.61
CA VAL A 105 -11.88 4.47 -10.37
C VAL A 105 -12.49 5.79 -9.89
N GLY A 106 -12.33 6.85 -10.68
CA GLY A 106 -12.70 8.19 -10.26
C GLY A 106 -11.81 8.67 -9.11
N GLU A 107 -12.40 8.80 -7.91
CA GLU A 107 -11.70 9.22 -6.68
C GLU A 107 -11.52 8.08 -5.67
N GLU A 108 -11.91 6.86 -6.03
CA GLU A 108 -11.91 5.69 -5.14
C GLU A 108 -10.90 4.63 -5.58
N LEU A 109 -10.22 4.01 -4.62
CA LEU A 109 -9.40 2.80 -4.84
C LEU A 109 -10.27 1.56 -4.63
N VAL A 110 -10.43 0.76 -5.68
CA VAL A 110 -11.18 -0.50 -5.65
C VAL A 110 -10.19 -1.66 -5.69
N GLN A 111 -10.29 -2.57 -4.73
CA GLN A 111 -9.43 -3.75 -4.65
C GLN A 111 -9.72 -4.76 -5.77
N GLU A 112 -8.71 -5.15 -6.53
CA GLU A 112 -8.79 -6.17 -7.58
C GLU A 112 -8.29 -7.54 -7.12
N SER A 113 -7.22 -7.57 -6.31
CA SER A 113 -6.63 -8.81 -5.82
C SER A 113 -5.82 -8.63 -4.54
N ILE A 114 -5.44 -9.76 -3.94
CA ILE A 114 -4.57 -9.85 -2.76
C ILE A 114 -3.46 -10.85 -3.06
N ILE A 115 -2.24 -10.50 -2.69
CA ILE A 115 -1.05 -11.34 -2.66
C ILE A 115 -0.64 -11.48 -1.19
N THR A 116 -0.74 -12.69 -0.63
CA THR A 116 -0.27 -12.96 0.73
C THR A 116 1.22 -13.25 0.68
N ILE A 117 2.01 -12.63 1.57
CA ILE A 117 3.46 -12.80 1.62
C ILE A 117 3.79 -14.14 2.29
N LYS A 118 4.72 -14.89 1.68
CA LYS A 118 5.07 -16.26 2.06
C LYS A 118 6.57 -16.46 2.11
N ASP A 119 7.02 -17.37 2.96
CA ASP A 119 8.41 -17.79 3.03
C ASP A 119 8.84 -18.54 1.76
N SER A 120 10.13 -18.88 1.68
CA SER A 120 10.69 -19.62 0.54
C SER A 120 10.16 -21.06 0.42
N ALA A 121 9.52 -21.59 1.46
CA ALA A 121 8.86 -22.90 1.48
C ALA A 121 7.37 -22.81 1.11
N GLY A 122 6.82 -21.60 0.93
CA GLY A 122 5.44 -21.34 0.59
C GLY A 122 4.49 -21.27 1.79
N ASN A 123 4.99 -21.20 3.03
CA ASN A 123 4.17 -20.96 4.21
C ASN A 123 3.90 -19.46 4.36
N ASP A 124 2.73 -19.11 4.91
CA ASP A 124 2.42 -17.72 5.23
C ASP A 124 3.39 -17.19 6.31
N ILE A 125 4.01 -16.04 6.04
CA ILE A 125 4.87 -15.36 7.01
C ILE A 125 3.98 -14.67 8.05
N SER A 126 4.27 -14.81 9.34
CA SER A 126 3.54 -14.10 10.39
C SER A 126 4.05 -12.66 10.56
N GLY A 127 3.27 -11.83 11.25
CA GLY A 127 3.73 -10.51 11.72
C GLY A 127 4.49 -10.54 13.05
N LEU A 128 4.81 -11.71 13.60
CA LEU A 128 5.43 -11.82 14.92
C LEU A 128 6.89 -11.36 14.92
N PRO A 129 7.39 -10.80 16.04
CA PRO A 129 8.76 -10.28 16.11
C PRO A 129 9.80 -11.38 15.91
N ASN A 130 10.95 -10.98 15.34
CA ASN A 130 12.08 -11.88 15.17
C ASN A 130 12.77 -12.20 16.52
N PRO A 131 13.42 -13.38 16.63
CA PRO A 131 14.17 -13.75 17.82
C PRO A 131 15.38 -12.83 18.05
N GLU A 132 15.89 -12.82 19.28
CA GLU A 132 17.08 -12.05 19.64
C GLU A 132 18.27 -12.40 18.73
N GLY A 133 18.95 -11.37 18.22
CA GLY A 133 20.08 -11.52 17.30
C GLY A 133 19.69 -11.66 15.81
N ALA A 134 18.40 -11.75 15.48
CA ALA A 134 17.90 -11.86 14.11
C ALA A 134 16.99 -10.68 13.71
N GLY A 135 17.17 -9.50 14.32
CA GLY A 135 16.26 -8.37 14.12
C GLY A 135 15.16 -8.24 15.18
N SER A 136 15.47 -8.54 16.45
CA SER A 136 14.48 -8.33 17.52
C SER A 136 14.33 -6.84 17.84
N THR A 137 13.09 -6.39 18.00
CA THR A 137 12.72 -5.07 18.55
C THR A 137 12.82 -5.02 20.08
N GLY A 138 13.11 -6.16 20.72
CA GLY A 138 13.13 -6.32 22.17
C GLY A 138 11.74 -6.42 22.81
N GLU A 139 10.67 -6.51 22.01
CA GLU A 139 9.31 -6.71 22.51
C GLU A 139 9.00 -8.18 22.79
N THR A 140 8.05 -8.42 23.70
CA THR A 140 7.48 -9.75 23.94
C THR A 140 6.06 -9.79 23.39
N ALA A 141 5.84 -10.63 22.37
CA ALA A 141 4.54 -10.82 21.77
C ALA A 141 3.63 -11.68 22.67
N GLN A 142 2.35 -11.28 22.78
CA GLN A 142 1.33 -12.03 23.49
C GLN A 142 0.03 -12.13 22.69
N ASP A 143 -0.74 -13.19 22.92
CA ASP A 143 -2.12 -13.27 22.48
C ASP A 143 -3.07 -12.48 23.40
N LEU A 144 -4.36 -12.45 23.06
CA LEU A 144 -5.37 -11.78 23.87
C LEU A 144 -5.67 -12.43 25.23
N GLY A 145 -5.20 -13.65 25.45
CA GLY A 145 -5.24 -14.35 26.73
C GLY A 145 -4.04 -14.04 27.62
N GLY A 146 -3.05 -13.30 27.11
CA GLY A 146 -1.79 -13.01 27.80
C GLY A 146 -0.76 -14.14 27.69
N HIS A 147 -0.97 -15.13 26.82
CA HIS A 147 0.04 -16.15 26.57
C HIS A 147 1.15 -15.55 25.72
N VAL A 148 2.40 -15.75 26.14
CA VAL A 148 3.57 -15.37 25.35
C VAL A 148 3.61 -16.21 24.07
N LEU A 149 3.82 -15.54 22.96
CA LEU A 149 3.97 -16.13 21.63
C LEU A 149 5.46 -16.32 21.35
N GLU A 150 5.80 -17.44 20.73
CA GLU A 150 7.18 -17.69 20.29
C GLU A 150 7.54 -16.70 19.16
N PRO A 151 8.74 -16.09 19.20
CA PRO A 151 9.24 -15.28 18.09
C PRO A 151 9.32 -16.08 16.79
N ASP A 152 9.09 -15.41 15.66
CA ASP A 152 9.15 -16.01 14.33
C ASP A 152 10.39 -15.49 13.60
N LEU A 153 11.28 -16.39 13.19
CA LEU A 153 12.48 -16.03 12.44
C LEU A 153 12.15 -15.43 11.07
N GLU A 154 11.08 -15.92 10.44
CA GLU A 154 10.62 -15.41 9.15
C GLU A 154 9.65 -14.23 9.31
N GLY A 155 9.29 -13.88 10.55
CA GLY A 155 8.36 -12.79 10.86
C GLY A 155 8.75 -11.48 10.18
N LEU A 156 7.73 -10.72 9.76
CA LEU A 156 7.90 -9.53 8.92
C LEU A 156 7.09 -8.35 9.44
N ASP A 157 7.75 -7.19 9.52
CA ASP A 157 7.17 -5.89 9.87
C ASP A 157 7.39 -4.91 8.71
N PRO A 158 6.59 -5.00 7.64
CA PRO A 158 6.96 -4.40 6.38
C PRO A 158 6.63 -2.90 6.33
N GLU A 159 7.58 -2.05 5.92
CA GLU A 159 7.47 -0.58 6.01
C GLU A 159 7.73 0.16 4.68
N GLY A 160 7.93 -0.59 3.60
CA GLY A 160 8.20 -0.02 2.30
C GLY A 160 8.02 -1.05 1.21
N LEU A 161 7.55 -0.59 0.05
CA LEU A 161 7.23 -1.45 -1.09
C LEU A 161 7.74 -0.84 -2.39
N VAL A 162 8.38 -1.65 -3.22
CA VAL A 162 8.69 -1.35 -4.62
C VAL A 162 8.16 -2.47 -5.50
N ALA A 163 7.41 -2.13 -6.54
CA ALA A 163 6.93 -3.07 -7.55
C ALA A 163 7.79 -2.97 -8.82
N MET A 164 8.23 -4.12 -9.35
CA MET A 164 9.13 -4.20 -10.49
C MET A 164 8.38 -4.57 -11.78
N GLU A 165 8.90 -4.16 -12.95
CA GLU A 165 8.31 -4.47 -14.25
C GLU A 165 8.18 -5.98 -14.54
N ASP A 166 9.02 -6.81 -13.90
CA ASP A 166 8.97 -8.28 -14.02
C ASP A 166 7.90 -8.94 -13.12
N GLY A 167 7.14 -8.14 -12.36
CA GLY A 167 6.09 -8.59 -11.44
C GLY A 167 6.59 -8.98 -10.06
N THR A 168 7.88 -8.83 -9.77
CA THR A 168 8.44 -9.05 -8.42
C THR A 168 8.32 -7.80 -7.54
N PHE A 169 8.53 -7.99 -6.24
CA PHE A 169 8.46 -6.89 -5.25
C PHE A 169 9.66 -6.90 -4.32
N TRP A 170 10.14 -5.70 -3.97
CA TRP A 170 11.09 -5.48 -2.89
C TRP A 170 10.39 -4.83 -1.70
N ILE A 171 10.64 -5.34 -0.51
CA ILE A 171 10.00 -4.90 0.74
C ILE A 171 11.08 -4.59 1.78
N SER A 172 10.98 -3.45 2.46
CA SER A 172 11.81 -3.16 3.65
C SER A 172 11.09 -3.60 4.92
N ASP A 173 11.86 -4.02 5.91
CA ASP A 173 11.39 -4.59 7.18
C ASP A 173 11.83 -3.72 8.38
N GLU A 174 10.97 -3.53 9.40
CA GLU A 174 11.29 -2.79 10.63
C GLU A 174 12.11 -3.65 11.60
N TYR A 175 11.91 -4.98 11.60
CA TYR A 175 12.57 -5.88 12.54
C TYR A 175 14.10 -5.91 12.37
N GLY A 176 14.63 -5.69 11.17
CA GLY A 176 16.08 -5.57 10.97
C GLY A 176 16.45 -4.73 9.75
N PRO A 177 17.74 -4.57 9.44
CA PRO A 177 18.18 -3.99 8.16
C PRO A 177 17.94 -4.97 7.00
N HIS A 178 16.79 -5.64 6.99
CA HIS A 178 16.43 -6.67 6.03
C HIS A 178 15.69 -6.05 4.85
N ILE A 179 15.88 -6.68 3.69
CA ILE A 179 15.10 -6.39 2.50
C ILE A 179 14.64 -7.72 1.93
N LEU A 180 13.34 -7.87 1.70
CA LEU A 180 12.75 -9.08 1.16
C LEU A 180 12.47 -8.90 -0.34
N HIS A 181 12.88 -9.87 -1.16
CA HIS A 181 12.48 -9.98 -2.56
C HIS A 181 11.47 -11.11 -2.71
N ILE A 182 10.28 -10.80 -3.21
CA ILE A 182 9.21 -11.79 -3.43
C ILE A 182 8.78 -11.84 -4.90
N ASN A 183 8.32 -13.01 -5.34
CA ASN A 183 7.74 -13.18 -6.66
C ASN A 183 6.29 -12.67 -6.73
N ALA A 184 5.70 -12.70 -7.92
CA ALA A 184 4.34 -12.21 -8.17
C ALA A 184 3.24 -12.92 -7.37
N ASP A 185 3.49 -14.16 -6.92
CA ASP A 185 2.56 -14.96 -6.11
C ASP A 185 2.77 -14.76 -4.60
N GLY A 186 3.75 -13.94 -4.22
CA GLY A 186 4.06 -13.57 -2.84
C GLY A 186 5.11 -14.45 -2.15
N SER A 187 5.70 -15.43 -2.83
CA SER A 187 6.75 -16.28 -2.24
C SER A 187 8.12 -15.60 -2.26
N THR A 188 8.84 -15.71 -1.14
CA THR A 188 10.21 -15.21 -1.00
C THR A 188 11.18 -15.86 -1.97
N ILE A 189 11.91 -15.01 -2.69
CA ILE A 189 13.07 -15.36 -3.53
C ILE A 189 14.34 -15.26 -2.68
N GLU A 190 14.54 -14.13 -1.98
CA GLU A 190 15.68 -13.87 -1.10
C GLU A 190 15.38 -12.85 0.01
N ARG A 191 16.16 -12.92 1.09
CA ARG A 191 16.13 -12.03 2.27
C ARG A 191 17.56 -11.82 2.80
#